data_AF-A0A519WC93-F1
#
_entry.id   AF-A0A519WC93-F1
#
_cell.length_a   1.000
_cell.length_b   1.000
_cell.length_c   1.000
_cell.angle_alpha   90.00
_cell.angle_beta   90.00
_cell.angle_gamma   90.00
#
_symmetry.space_group_name_H-M   'P 1'
#
loop_
_entity.id
_entity.type
_entity.pdbx_description
1 polymer ?
#
loop_
_entity_poly.entity_id
_entity_poly.type
_entity_poly.pdbx_seq_one_letter_code
_entity_poly.pdbx_strand_id
1 'polypeptide(L)' 'EKPVGTVWVAVANKQEVKAKMYKFASQRLQNIERSAMAAMMMLFLQLKQDLNVKH' A
#
# COMPACT_ATOMS: atom_id res chain seq x y z
N GLU A 1 -19.25 -11.86 0.08
CA GLU A 1 -18.52 -11.35 -1.10
C GLU A 1 -17.59 -10.22 -0.71
N LYS A 2 -16.42 -10.09 -1.37
CA LYS A 2 -15.52 -8.95 -1.15
C LYS A 2 -15.98 -7.78 -2.04
N PRO A 3 -16.40 -6.63 -1.48
CA PRO A 3 -16.95 -5.55 -2.30
C PRO A 3 -15.88 -4.95 -3.22
N VAL A 4 -16.30 -4.56 -4.43
CA VAL A 4 -15.46 -3.82 -5.39
C VAL A 4 -14.85 -2.61 -4.69
N GLY A 5 -13.53 -2.45 -4.82
CA GLY A 5 -12.78 -1.37 -4.17
C GLY A 5 -12.08 -1.78 -2.86
N THR A 6 -12.34 -2.97 -2.32
CA THR A 6 -11.54 -3.48 -1.18
C THR A 6 -10.19 -4.01 -1.67
N VAL A 7 -9.11 -3.37 -1.26
CA VAL A 7 -7.74 -3.72 -1.67
C VAL A 7 -6.87 -3.85 -0.43
N TRP A 8 -6.09 -4.91 -0.37
CA TRP A 8 -5.07 -5.09 0.67
C TRP A 8 -3.72 -4.85 0.04
N VAL A 9 -2.90 -4.02 0.68
CA VAL A 9 -1.55 -3.72 0.25
C VAL A 9 -0.62 -4.06 1.40
N ALA A 10 0.43 -4.81 1.10
CA ALA A 10 1.50 -5.12 2.05
C ALA A 10 2.85 -4.76 1.43
N VAL A 11 3.74 -4.18 2.24
CA VAL A 11 5.14 -3.92 1.90
C VAL A 11 6.01 -4.55 2.99
N ALA A 12 7.14 -5.13 2.60
CA ALA A 12 8.02 -5.86 3.50
C ALA A 12 9.47 -5.44 3.28
N ASN A 13 10.24 -5.39 4.37
CA ASN A 13 11.69 -5.26 4.35
C ASN A 13 12.31 -6.40 5.19
N LYS A 14 13.60 -6.29 5.55
CA LYS A 14 14.29 -7.31 6.34
C LYS A 14 13.87 -7.36 7.81
N GLN A 15 13.19 -6.34 8.31
CA GLN A 15 12.85 -6.16 9.72
C GLN A 15 11.37 -6.43 10.01
N GLU A 16 10.48 -6.00 9.11
CA GLU A 16 9.05 -6.00 9.34
C GLU A 16 8.23 -6.08 8.03
N VAL A 17 6.93 -6.37 8.20
CA VAL A 17 5.91 -6.27 7.15
C VAL A 17 4.83 -5.30 7.61
N LYS A 18 4.53 -4.30 6.77
CA LYS A 18 3.41 -3.38 6.97
C LYS A 18 2.29 -3.70 5.99
N ALA A 19 1.11 -4.03 6.51
CA ALA A 19 -0.08 -4.31 5.72
C ALA A 19 -1.21 -3.33 6.06
N LYS A 20 -1.94 -2.89 5.03
CA LYS A 20 -3.10 -2.00 5.18
C LYS A 20 -4.22 -2.37 4.21
N MET A 21 -5.45 -2.35 4.73
CA MET A 21 -6.65 -2.45 3.91
C MET A 21 -7.10 -1.05 3.48
N TYR A 22 -7.38 -0.90 2.20
CA TYR A 22 -8.00 0.25 1.58
C TYR A 22 -9.41 -0.12 1.11
N LYS A 23 -10.35 0.81 1.27
CA LYS A 23 -11.70 0.73 0.70
C LYS A 23 -11.87 1.88 -0.26
N PHE A 24 -11.67 1.61 -1.55
CA PHE A 24 -11.93 2.57 -2.63
C PHE A 24 -13.40 2.54 -3.05
N ALA A 25 -13.81 3.52 -3.86
CA ALA A 25 -15.15 3.59 -4.43
C ALA A 25 -15.43 2.42 -5.42
N SER A 26 -16.62 2.38 -6.02
CA SER A 26 -17.05 1.27 -6.89
C SER A 26 -16.44 1.25 -8.30
N GLN A 27 -15.70 2.30 -8.70
CA GLN A 27 -15.22 2.45 -10.08
C GLN A 27 -13.92 1.65 -10.31
N ARG A 28 -14.03 0.51 -10.99
CA ARG A 28 -12.92 -0.45 -11.19
C ARG A 28 -11.65 0.18 -11.78
N LEU A 29 -11.77 1.00 -12.83
CA LEU A 29 -10.61 1.59 -13.51
C LEU A 29 -9.82 2.51 -12.56
N GLN A 30 -10.52 3.42 -11.88
CA GLN A 30 -9.90 4.28 -10.85
C GLN A 30 -9.33 3.49 -9.68
N ASN A 31 -9.94 2.36 -9.32
CA ASN A 31 -9.41 1.52 -8.25
C ASN A 31 -8.06 0.90 -8.61
N ILE A 32 -7.81 0.59 -9.88
CA ILE A 32 -6.48 0.12 -10.34
C ILE A 32 -5.44 1.21 -10.08
N GLU A 33 -5.72 2.44 -10.50
CA GLU A 33 -4.85 3.60 -10.31
C GLU A 33 -4.61 3.89 -8.82
N ARG A 34 -5.70 3.96 -8.02
CA ARG A 34 -5.62 4.19 -6.57
C ARG A 34 -4.87 3.08 -5.84
N SER A 35 -4.99 1.83 -6.29
CA SER A 35 -4.25 0.70 -5.70
C SER A 35 -2.74 0.84 -5.96
N ALA A 36 -2.36 1.19 -7.19
CA ALA A 36 -0.96 1.41 -7.54
C ALA A 36 -0.37 2.59 -6.74
N MET A 37 -1.11 3.70 -6.64
CA MET A 37 -0.71 4.86 -5.84
C MET A 37 -0.53 4.50 -4.36
N ALA A 38 -1.47 3.75 -3.77
CA ALA A 38 -1.39 3.32 -2.37
C ALA A 38 -0.16 2.42 -2.11
N ALA A 39 0.11 1.48 -3.00
CA ALA A 39 1.28 0.60 -2.92
C ALA A 39 2.60 1.37 -3.00
N MET A 40 2.72 2.27 -3.98
CA MET A 40 3.91 3.11 -4.13
C MET A 40 4.13 4.02 -2.92
N MET A 41 3.06 4.62 -2.37
CA MET A 41 3.17 5.44 -1.17
C MET A 41 3.61 4.64 0.05
N MET A 42 3.06 3.43 0.27
CA MET A 42 3.50 2.55 1.36
C MET A 42 4.96 2.16 1.22
N LEU A 43 5.40 1.82 0.00
CA LEU A 43 6.80 1.49 -0.28
C LEU A 43 7.73 2.69 -0.03
N PHE A 44 7.36 3.87 -0.51
CA PHE A 44 8.13 5.10 -0.30
C PHE A 44 8.31 5.43 1.18
N LEU A 45 7.23 5.33 1.96
CA LEU A 45 7.29 5.54 3.40
C LEU A 45 8.18 4.50 4.08
N GLN A 46 8.10 3.22 3.70
CA GLN A 46 8.98 2.19 4.25
C GLN A 46 10.45 2.47 3.92
N LEU A 47 10.77 2.77 2.66
CA LEU A 47 12.13 3.09 2.24
C LEU A 47 12.70 4.30 2.99
N LYS A 48 11.90 5.34 3.21
CA LYS A 48 12.33 6.51 4.00
C LYS A 48 12.66 6.14 5.44
N GLN A 49 11.87 5.27 6.07
CA GLN A 49 12.18 4.77 7.42
C GLN A 49 13.47 3.94 7.42
N ASP A 50 13.63 3.04 6.45
CA ASP A 50 14.81 2.17 6.33
C ASP A 50 16.12 2.95 6.15
N LEU A 51 16.06 4.09 5.45
CA LEU A 51 17.21 4.99 5.28
C LEU A 51 17.50 5.81 6.54
N ASN A 52 16.47 6.25 7.27
CA ASN A 52 16.65 7.00 8.52
C ASN A 52 17.23 6.16 9.66
N VAL A 53 17.01 4.84 9.66
CA VAL A 53 17.54 3.92 10.71
C VAL A 53 19.03 3.60 10.50
N LYS A 54 19.60 3.91 9.33
CA LYS A 54 21.01 3.63 8.99
C LYS A 54 22.00 4.74 9.38
N HIS A 55 21.51 5.86 9.93
CA HIS A 55 22.31 6.97 10.44
C HIS A 55 22.18 7.06 11.96
#